data_AF-D7B407-F1
#
_entry.id   AF-D7B407-F1
#
_cell.length_a   1.000
_cell.length_b   1.000
_cell.length_c   1.000
_cell.angle_alpha   90.00
_cell.angle_beta   90.00
_cell.angle_gamma   90.00
#
_symmetry.space_group_name_H-M   'P 1'
#
loop_
_entity.id
_entity.type
_entity.pdbx_description
1 polymer ?
#
loop_
_entity_poly.entity_id
_entity_poly.type
_entity_poly.pdbx_seq_one_letter_code
_entity_poly.pdbx_strand_id
1 'polypeptide(L)' 'MSAMPVRDQAAPSRHALSPRGGRRDVSRARWRLRAVHADMVEFGPAGDPELARTAEELDLLELADAARP' A
#
# COMPACT_ATOMS: atom_id res chain seq x y z
N MET A 1 -21.76 -14.30 37.48
CA MET A 1 -21.51 -14.97 36.18
C MET A 1 -21.80 -13.95 35.10
N SER A 2 -20.76 -13.44 34.43
CA SER A 2 -20.85 -12.36 33.44
C SER A 2 -21.21 -12.89 32.06
N ALA A 3 -22.20 -12.28 31.39
CA ALA A 3 -22.46 -12.48 29.97
C ALA A 3 -21.66 -11.45 29.17
N MET A 4 -20.68 -11.92 28.39
CA MET A 4 -19.95 -11.12 27.41
C MET A 4 -20.77 -11.05 26.11
N PRO A 5 -21.18 -9.88 25.61
CA PRO A 5 -21.74 -9.79 24.28
C PRO A 5 -20.61 -10.00 23.25
N VAL A 6 -20.78 -11.04 22.45
CA VAL A 6 -19.97 -11.32 21.25
C VAL A 6 -19.90 -10.06 20.41
N ARG A 7 -18.69 -9.54 20.22
CA ARG A 7 -18.42 -8.45 19.29
C ARG A 7 -18.71 -8.95 17.88
N ASP A 8 -19.83 -8.48 17.36
CA ASP A 8 -20.24 -8.59 15.97
C ASP A 8 -19.05 -8.29 15.06
N GLN A 9 -18.81 -9.20 14.13
CA GLN A 9 -17.62 -9.19 13.29
C GLN A 9 -17.64 -7.93 12.44
N ALA A 10 -16.52 -7.22 12.49
CA ALA A 10 -16.24 -6.05 11.68
C ALA A 10 -16.58 -6.33 10.22
N ALA A 11 -17.68 -5.74 9.74
CA ALA A 11 -17.86 -5.50 8.33
C ALA A 11 -16.56 -4.86 7.80
N PRO A 12 -15.97 -5.34 6.69
CA PRO A 12 -14.84 -4.66 6.10
C PRO A 12 -15.35 -3.28 5.74
N SER A 13 -14.95 -2.31 6.57
CA SER A 13 -15.29 -0.94 6.35
C SER A 13 -14.58 -0.59 5.06
N ARG A 14 -15.32 -0.66 3.94
CA ARG A 14 -15.07 0.15 2.75
C ARG A 14 -15.14 1.58 3.26
N HIS A 15 -14.04 2.04 3.84
CA HIS A 15 -13.79 3.44 4.05
C HIS A 15 -13.95 4.03 2.66
N ALA A 16 -15.08 4.69 2.44
CA ALA A 16 -15.25 5.57 1.32
C ALA A 16 -14.03 6.49 1.37
N LEU A 17 -13.09 6.25 0.45
CA LEU A 17 -11.84 6.97 0.36
C LEU A 17 -12.20 8.42 0.20
N SER A 18 -12.17 9.17 1.29
CA SER A 18 -12.26 10.62 1.23
C SER A 18 -11.17 11.07 0.26
N PRO A 19 -11.44 11.99 -0.70
CA PRO A 19 -10.43 12.42 -1.68
C PRO A 19 -9.13 12.91 -1.02
N ARG A 20 -9.23 13.44 0.22
CA ARG A 20 -8.09 13.85 1.04
C ARG A 20 -7.35 12.68 1.69
N GLY A 21 -8.04 11.60 2.07
CA GLY A 21 -7.42 10.36 2.54
C GLY A 21 -6.65 9.66 1.42
N GLY A 22 -7.25 9.59 0.23
CA GLY A 22 -6.64 8.94 -0.94
C GLY A 22 -5.33 9.57 -1.43
N ARG A 23 -5.08 10.88 -1.20
CA ARG A 23 -3.76 11.48 -1.51
C ARG A 23 -2.71 11.05 -0.48
N ARG A 24 -3.04 11.13 0.82
CA ARG A 24 -2.13 10.73 1.91
C ARG A 24 -1.78 9.25 1.85
N ASP A 25 -2.75 8.42 1.47
CA ASP A 25 -2.56 6.98 1.33
C ASP A 25 -1.66 6.64 0.15
N VAL A 26 -1.80 7.33 -1.00
CA VAL A 26 -0.88 7.20 -2.15
C VAL A 26 0.54 7.63 -1.79
N SER A 27 0.72 8.78 -1.12
CA SER A 27 2.06 9.22 -0.70
C SER A 27 2.71 8.22 0.27
N ARG A 28 1.92 7.66 1.19
CA ARG A 28 2.40 6.63 2.13
C ARG A 28 2.77 5.33 1.41
N ALA A 29 1.93 4.86 0.48
CA ALA A 29 2.21 3.67 -0.32
C ALA A 29 3.49 3.84 -1.14
N ARG A 30 3.65 5.01 -1.78
CA ARG A 30 4.84 5.34 -2.57
C ARG A 30 6.11 5.35 -1.73
N TRP A 31 6.07 5.99 -0.55
CA TRP A 31 7.21 6.02 0.35
C TRP A 31 7.62 4.61 0.80
N ARG A 32 6.64 3.76 1.16
CA ARG A 32 6.89 2.37 1.57
C ARG A 32 7.50 1.54 0.45
N LEU A 33 6.93 1.59 -0.75
CA LEU A 33 7.44 0.84 -1.89
C LEU A 33 8.85 1.29 -2.28
N ARG A 34 9.15 2.59 -2.21
CA ARG A 34 10.52 3.10 -2.44
C ARG A 34 11.52 2.57 -1.41
N ALA A 35 11.12 2.48 -0.15
CA ALA A 35 11.97 1.89 0.89
C ALA A 35 12.24 0.40 0.63
N VAL A 36 11.18 -0.37 0.32
CA VAL A 36 11.32 -1.81 -0.02
C VAL A 36 12.21 -1.99 -1.25
N HIS A 37 11.98 -1.23 -2.31
CA HIS A 37 12.81 -1.29 -3.51
C HIS A 37 14.29 -0.99 -3.21
N ALA A 38 14.58 0.03 -2.39
CA ALA A 38 15.94 0.35 -1.98
C ALA A 38 16.60 -0.80 -1.20
N ASP A 39 15.90 -1.39 -0.23
CA ASP A 39 16.38 -2.53 0.55
C ASP A 39 16.67 -3.73 -0.36
N MET A 40 15.83 -3.99 -1.36
CA MET A 40 16.01 -5.08 -2.32
C MET A 40 17.17 -4.84 -3.28
N VAL A 41 17.40 -3.60 -3.70
CA VAL A 41 18.57 -3.25 -4.52
C VAL A 41 19.87 -3.40 -3.72
N GLU A 42 19.87 -3.02 -2.45
CA GLU A 42 21.07 -3.04 -1.60
C GLU A 42 21.40 -4.43 -1.07
N PHE A 43 20.40 -5.20 -0.65
CA PHE A 43 20.58 -6.45 0.09
C PHE A 43 19.93 -7.68 -0.58
N GLY A 44 19.17 -7.48 -1.65
CA GLY A 44 18.44 -8.55 -2.32
C GLY A 44 19.34 -9.44 -3.18
N PRO A 45 18.88 -10.67 -3.49
CA PRO A 45 19.59 -11.54 -4.40
C PRO A 45 19.60 -10.95 -5.81
N ALA A 46 20.74 -11.08 -6.51
CA ALA A 46 20.84 -10.63 -7.89
C ALA A 46 19.81 -11.36 -8.77
N GLY A 47 19.02 -10.58 -9.52
CA GLY A 47 17.98 -11.12 -10.40
C GLY A 47 16.69 -11.52 -9.68
N ASP A 48 16.43 -11.01 -8.47
CA ASP A 48 15.16 -11.20 -7.79
C ASP A 48 13.99 -10.71 -8.66
N PRO A 49 13.05 -11.59 -9.08
CA PRO A 49 11.88 -11.16 -9.84
C PRO A 49 10.97 -10.22 -9.05
N GLU A 50 11.03 -10.24 -7.72
CA GLU A 50 10.25 -9.36 -6.87
C GLU A 50 10.72 -7.91 -6.98
N LEU A 51 12.00 -7.67 -7.31
CA LEU A 51 12.52 -6.32 -7.53
C LEU A 51 11.84 -5.67 -8.74
N ALA A 52 11.71 -6.43 -9.83
CA ALA A 52 11.03 -5.98 -11.04
C ALA A 52 9.53 -5.71 -10.77
N ARG A 53 8.88 -6.56 -9.98
CA ARG A 53 7.48 -6.36 -9.57
C ARG A 53 7.30 -5.11 -8.71
N THR A 54 8.18 -4.90 -7.74
CA THR A 54 8.14 -3.71 -6.87
C THR A 54 8.36 -2.43 -7.67
N ALA A 55 9.24 -2.45 -8.67
CA ALA A 55 9.43 -1.34 -9.60
C ALA A 55 8.17 -1.07 -10.45
N GLU A 56 7.53 -2.11 -10.98
CA GLU A 56 6.27 -1.98 -11.73
C GLU A 56 5.13 -1.42 -10.86
N GLU A 57 4.99 -1.87 -9.60
CA GLU A 57 4.00 -1.33 -8.67
C GLU A 57 4.22 0.16 -8.37
N LEU A 58 5.48 0.59 -8.24
CA LEU A 58 5.83 2.00 -8.11
C LEU A 58 5.38 2.79 -9.34
N ASP A 59 5.71 2.33 -10.54
CA ASP A 59 5.33 3.00 -11.80
C ASP A 59 3.81 3.12 -11.93
N LEU A 60 3.07 2.05 -11.64
CA LEU A 60 1.60 2.06 -11.68
C LEU A 60 1.01 3.05 -10.67
N LEU A 61 1.60 3.16 -9.48
CA LEU A 61 1.17 4.11 -8.47
C LEU A 61 1.46 5.56 -8.89
N GLU A 62 2.59 5.82 -9.53
CA GLU A 62 2.94 7.13 -10.07
C GLU A 62 2.03 7.53 -11.22
N LEU A 63 1.74 6.60 -12.13
CA LEU A 63 0.79 6.79 -13.24
C LEU A 63 -0.62 7.09 -12.72
N ALA A 64 -1.09 6.34 -11.73
CA ALA A 64 -2.41 6.55 -11.13
C ALA A 64 -2.54 7.92 -10.43
N ASP A 65 -1.47 8.40 -9.80
CA ASP A 65 -1.46 9.73 -9.19
C ASP A 65 -1.37 10.85 -10.23
N ALA A 66 -0.63 10.64 -11.33
CA ALA A 66 -0.55 11.59 -12.44
C ALA A 66 -1.86 11.70 -13.23
N ALA A 67 -2.64 10.62 -13.32
CA ALA A 67 -3.96 10.61 -13.96
C ALA A 67 -5.07 11.24 -13.10
N ARG A 68 -4.76 11.67 -11.87
CA ARG A 68 -5.74 12.27 -10.96
C ARG A 68 -6.03 13.73 -11.39
N PRO A 69 -7.31 14.14 -11.52
CA PRO A 69 -7.69 15.49 -11.95
C PRO A 69 -7.39 16.58 -10.92
#